data_AF-A0AAC9RKX3-F1
#
_entry.id   AF-A0AAC9RKX3-F1
#
_cell.length_a   1.000
_cell.length_b   1.000
_cell.length_c   1.000
_cell.angle_alpha   90.00
_cell.angle_beta   90.00
_cell.angle_gamma   90.00
#
_symmetry.space_group_name_H-M   'P 1'
#
loop_
_entity.id
_entity.type
_entity.pdbx_description
1 polymer ?
#
loop_
_entity_poly.entity_id
_entity_poly.type
_entity_poly.pdbx_seq_one_letter_code
_entity_poly.pdbx_strand_id
1 'polypeptide(L)' 'MFLIFISLITGYIGMALGSSSNAGGIFGLVGFLSPTIFLLQKMYIKLEEVEKKLD' A
#
# COMPACT_ATOMS: atom_id res chain seq x y z
N MET A 1 6.52 -4.87 10.38
CA MET A 1 6.98 -5.83 9.35
C MET A 1 5.84 -6.47 8.57
N PHE A 2 4.74 -6.92 9.22
CA PHE A 2 3.61 -7.57 8.53
C PHE A 2 3.03 -6.79 7.33
N LEU A 3 2.88 -5.46 7.43
CA LEU A 3 2.36 -4.62 6.35
C LEU A 3 3.30 -4.54 5.13
N ILE A 4 4.61 -4.68 5.33
CA ILE A 4 5.60 -4.70 4.24
C ILE A 4 5.45 -6.01 3.45
N PHE A 5 5.21 -7.13 4.15
CA PHE A 5 4.94 -8.41 3.49
C PHE A 5 3.64 -8.37 2.68
N ILE A 6 2.57 -7.78 3.22
CA ILE A 6 1.33 -7.58 2.46
C ILE A 6 1.59 -6.69 1.24
N SER A 7 2.37 -5.62 1.39
CA SER A 7 2.73 -4.73 0.27
C SER A 7 3.45 -5.46 -0.86
N LEU A 8 4.42 -6.30 -0.51
CA LEU A 8 5.20 -7.07 -1.48
C LEU A 8 4.34 -8.14 -2.17
N ILE A 9 3.47 -8.83 -1.43
CA ILE A 9 2.57 -9.84 -1.97
C ILE A 9 1.52 -9.20 -2.89
N THR A 10 0.89 -8.10 -2.48
CA THR A 10 -0.12 -7.40 -3.29
C THR A 10 0.51 -6.78 -4.54
N GLY A 11 1.72 -6.22 -4.44
CA GLY A 11 2.48 -5.75 -5.59
C GLY A 11 2.82 -6.88 -6.57
N TYR A 12 3.29 -8.02 -6.07
CA TYR A 12 3.61 -9.20 -6.89
C TYR A 12 2.37 -9.79 -7.57
N ILE A 13 1.25 -9.92 -6.86
CA ILE A 13 -0.02 -10.41 -7.42
C ILE A 13 -0.57 -9.43 -8.46
N GLY A 14 -0.55 -8.12 -8.18
CA GLY A 14 -0.98 -7.08 -9.11
C GLY A 14 -0.14 -7.06 -10.40
N MET A 15 1.17 -7.28 -10.27
CA MET A 15 2.10 -7.38 -11.39
C MET A 15 1.95 -8.70 -12.16
N ALA A 16 1.68 -9.82 -11.49
CA ALA A 16 1.48 -11.14 -12.12
C ALA A 16 0.15 -11.21 -12.89
N LEU A 17 -0.97 -10.85 -12.24
CA LEU A 17 -2.29 -10.73 -12.89
C LEU A 17 -2.23 -9.71 -14.03
N GLY A 18 -1.53 -8.62 -13.74
CA GLY A 18 -1.23 -7.58 -14.68
C GLY A 18 -0.50 -8.08 -15.91
N SER A 19 0.60 -8.82 -15.78
CA SER A 19 1.40 -9.27 -16.93
C SER A 19 0.67 -10.25 -17.86
N SER A 20 -0.36 -10.95 -17.37
CA SER A 20 -1.12 -11.95 -18.15
C SER A 20 -2.21 -11.35 -19.04
N SER A 21 -2.66 -10.12 -18.74
CA SER A 21 -3.60 -9.36 -19.55
C SER A 21 -2.87 -8.11 -20.03
N ASN A 22 -3.10 -7.55 -21.20
CA ASN A 22 -2.40 -6.31 -21.62
C ASN A 22 -2.68 -5.06 -20.71
N ALA A 23 -3.28 -5.22 -19.52
CA ALA A 23 -3.58 -4.23 -18.50
C ALA A 23 -2.55 -4.16 -17.35
N GLY A 24 -1.40 -4.82 -17.48
CA GLY A 24 -0.49 -5.03 -16.35
C GLY A 24 0.17 -3.83 -15.70
N GLY A 25 0.30 -2.74 -16.45
CA GLY A 25 0.76 -1.49 -15.88
C GLY A 25 -0.19 -0.95 -14.80
N ILE A 26 -1.52 -1.05 -15.03
CA ILE A 26 -2.52 -0.43 -14.14
C ILE A 26 -2.73 -1.27 -12.88
N PHE A 27 -2.87 -2.59 -13.02
CA PHE A 27 -3.02 -3.48 -11.86
C PHE A 27 -1.74 -3.59 -11.03
N GLY A 28 -0.57 -3.53 -11.66
CA GLY A 28 0.72 -3.41 -10.96
C GLY A 28 0.84 -2.11 -10.17
N LEU A 29 0.48 -0.97 -10.78
CA LEU A 29 0.47 0.33 -10.11
C LEU A 29 -0.50 0.36 -8.93
N VAL A 30 -1.73 -0.13 -9.09
CA VAL A 30 -2.72 -0.18 -8.01
C VAL A 30 -2.25 -1.13 -6.89
N GLY A 31 -1.70 -2.29 -7.23
CA GLY A 31 -1.18 -3.26 -6.27
C GLY A 31 0.03 -2.74 -5.47
N PHE A 32 0.86 -1.89 -6.08
CA PHE A 32 2.01 -1.24 -5.43
C PHE A 32 1.63 0.02 -4.64
N LEU A 33 0.72 0.84 -5.17
CA LEU A 33 0.28 2.08 -4.53
C LEU A 33 -0.70 1.84 -3.38
N SER A 34 -1.52 0.79 -3.44
CA SER A 34 -2.50 0.47 -2.39
C SER A 34 -1.85 0.32 -0.98
N PRO A 35 -0.76 -0.44 -0.81
CA PRO A 35 -0.05 -0.52 0.46
C PRO A 35 0.59 0.79 0.89
N THR A 36 1.05 1.60 -0.07
CA THR A 36 1.66 2.91 0.18
C THR A 36 0.63 3.90 0.72
N ILE A 37 -0.56 3.95 0.11
CA ILE A 37 -1.68 4.79 0.59
C ILE A 37 -2.13 4.32 1.98
N PHE A 38 -2.21 3.01 2.21
CA PHE A 38 -2.55 2.47 3.53
C PHE A 38 -1.53 2.86 4.61
N LEU A 39 -0.23 2.82 4.29
CA LEU A 39 0.84 3.26 5.19
C LEU A 39 0.74 4.75 5.51
N LEU A 40 0.46 5.58 4.52
CA LEU A 40 0.26 7.02 4.70
C LEU A 40 -0.94 7.34 5.60
N GLN A 41 -2.07 6.64 5.42
CA GLN A 41 -3.21 6.77 6.33
C GLN A 41 -2.86 6.38 7.77
N LYS A 42 -2.16 5.25 7.95
CA LYS A 42 -1.69 4.79 9.26
C LYS A 42 -0.74 5.80 9.93
N MET A 43 0.14 6.43 9.15
CA MET A 43 1.03 7.46 9.64
C MET A 43 0.27 8.72 10.05
N TYR A 44 -0.68 9.17 9.24
CA TYR A 44 -1.48 10.35 9.52
C TYR A 44 -2.28 10.19 10.83
N ILE A 45 -2.97 9.06 10.99
CA ILE A 45 -3.73 8.76 12.21
C ILE A 45 -2.82 8.74 13.44
N LYS A 46 -1.63 8.12 13.33
CA LYS A 46 -0.66 8.12 14.43
C LYS A 46 -0.15 9.51 14.78
N LEU A 47 0.01 10.37 13.78
CA LEU A 47 0.51 11.73 13.98
C LEU A 47 -0.55 12.57 14.70
N GLU A 48 -1.82 12.43 14.31
CA GLU A 48 -2.96 13.05 14.99
C GLU A 48 -3.12 12.56 16.44
N GLU A 49 -2.92 11.25 16.70
CA GLU A 49 -2.93 10.69 18.06
C GLU A 49 -1.79 11.21 18.94
N VAL A 50 -0.61 11.49 18.35
CA VAL A 50 0.54 12.06 19.07
C VAL A 50 0.29 13.53 19.36
N GLU A 51 -0.24 14.27 18.39
CA GLU A 51 -0.60 15.69 18.54
C GLU A 51 -1.63 15.87 19.67
N LYS A 52 -2.69 15.05 19.69
CA LYS A 52 -3.70 15.05 20.77
C LYS A 52 -3.19 14.62 22.16
N LYS A 53 -2.02 14.00 22.25
CA LYS A 53 -1.38 13.62 23.53
C LYS A 53 -0.37 14.66 24.02
N LEU A 54 0.00 15.60 23.16
CA LEU A 54 0.93 16.68 23.46
C LEU A 54 0.23 17.94 23.98
N ASP A 55 -1.07 18.12 23.66
CA ASP A 55 -2.01 19.00 24.36
C ASP A 55 -2.55 18.37 25.65
#